data_AF-A0A967KDN2-F1
#
_entry.id   AF-A0A967KDN2-F1
#
_cell.length_a   1.000
_cell.length_b   1.000
_cell.length_c   1.000
_cell.angle_alpha   90.00
_cell.angle_beta   90.00
_cell.angle_gamma   90.00
#
_symmetry.space_group_name_H-M   'P 1'
#
loop_
_entity.id
_entity.type
_entity.pdbx_description
1 polymer ?
#
loop_
_entity_poly.entity_id
_entity_poly.type
_entity_poly.pdbx_seq_one_letter_code
_entity_poly.pdbx_strand_id
1 'polypeptide(L)'
;LTINQLGPGEIIGEMSLLDEQPRSAGAVALSPAQIYRLSNEDFRSVIDNYPQLGMQFARNISERLRFNVMLLQNSVEWSYRVAEGDYSFVENQLETVQATIIDARKADEALARQLLSAFFAMVKEVKQREDNLKNQLKQFNIQVDESKREQDVEEITSKTFFRRLQ
;
A
#
# COMPACT_ATOMS: atom_id res chain seq x y z
N LEU A 1 6.30 -4.97 15.16
CA LEU A 1 6.36 -4.46 13.78
C LEU A 1 7.74 -4.84 13.23
N THR A 2 7.81 -5.52 12.08
CA THR A 2 9.09 -5.87 11.46
C THR A 2 9.32 -4.91 10.31
N ILE A 3 10.31 -4.02 10.43
CA ILE A 3 10.58 -3.03 9.39
C ILE A 3 11.40 -3.60 8.24
N ASN A 4 12.23 -4.62 8.50
CA ASN A 4 12.98 -5.31 7.47
C ASN A 4 13.35 -6.75 7.87
N GLN A 5 13.55 -7.63 6.90
CA GLN A 5 14.14 -8.95 7.05
C GLN A 5 15.38 -9.03 6.17
N LEU A 6 16.48 -9.47 6.76
CA LEU A 6 17.79 -9.41 6.11
C LEU A 6 18.43 -10.79 6.06
N GLY A 7 19.09 -11.08 4.95
CA GLY A 7 19.75 -12.33 4.65
C GLY A 7 21.27 -12.21 4.51
N PRO A 8 21.94 -13.30 4.09
CA PRO A 8 23.38 -13.33 3.91
C PRO A 8 23.89 -12.22 2.98
N GLY A 9 24.92 -11.50 3.43
CA GLY A 9 25.55 -10.42 2.67
C GLY A 9 24.82 -9.07 2.74
N GLU A 10 23.76 -8.95 3.54
CA GLU A 10 23.11 -7.67 3.84
C GLU A 10 23.71 -7.03 5.10
N ILE A 11 23.54 -5.71 5.20
CA ILE A 11 24.13 -4.87 6.26
C ILE A 11 23.00 -4.40 7.18
N ILE A 12 23.28 -4.33 8.48
CA ILE A 12 22.38 -3.75 9.49
C ILE A 12 23.04 -2.61 10.24
N GLY A 13 22.25 -1.61 10.61
CA GLY A 13 22.68 -0.54 11.49
C GLY A 13 23.64 0.44 10.82
N GLU A 14 23.60 0.49 9.50
CA GLU A 14 24.33 1.41 8.64
C GLU A 14 23.90 2.86 8.84
N MET A 15 22.64 3.11 9.20
CA MET A 15 22.13 4.46 9.41
C MET A 15 22.93 5.17 10.52
N SER A 16 22.97 4.58 11.72
CA SER A 16 23.74 5.11 12.85
C SER A 16 25.25 5.20 12.60
N LEU A 17 25.78 4.41 11.65
CA LEU A 17 27.18 4.48 11.26
C LEU A 17 27.47 5.74 10.41
N LEU A 18 26.47 6.21 9.67
CA LEU A 18 26.58 7.31 8.70
C LEU A 18 26.12 8.67 9.26
N ASP A 19 25.05 8.68 10.06
CA ASP A 19 24.44 9.92 10.60
C ASP A 19 24.76 10.19 12.07
N GLU A 20 25.46 9.26 12.72
CA GLU A 20 25.84 9.29 14.14
C GLU A 20 24.64 9.46 15.09
N GLN A 21 23.44 9.08 14.66
CA GLN A 21 22.22 9.08 15.46
C GLN A 21 22.00 7.74 16.19
N PRO A 22 21.15 7.72 17.23
CA PRO A 22 20.73 6.47 17.87
C PRO A 22 20.21 5.43 16.87
N ARG A 23 20.24 4.15 17.26
CA ARG A 23 19.72 3.06 16.42
C ARG A 23 18.28 3.36 15.98
N SER A 24 18.05 3.36 14.67
CA SER A 24 16.72 3.56 14.09
C SER A 24 15.75 2.42 14.42
N ALA A 25 16.27 1.21 14.67
CA ALA A 25 15.51 0.06 15.12
C ALA A 25 16.40 -0.98 15.82
N GLY A 26 15.75 -1.87 16.59
CA GLY A 26 16.39 -3.09 17.11
C GLY A 26 16.51 -4.18 16.04
N ALA A 27 17.43 -5.11 16.25
CA ALA A 27 17.61 -6.29 15.40
C ALA A 27 17.51 -7.57 16.25
N VAL A 28 16.83 -8.59 15.73
CA VAL A 28 16.68 -9.89 16.36
C VAL A 28 17.00 -10.96 15.32
N ALA A 29 17.82 -11.95 15.68
CA ALA A 29 18.12 -13.07 14.82
C ALA A 29 16.93 -14.06 14.80
N LEU A 30 16.39 -14.35 13.61
CA LEU A 30 15.29 -15.30 13.42
C LEU A 30 15.77 -16.77 13.39
N SER A 31 17.06 -16.97 13.16
CA SER A 31 17.75 -18.26 13.13
C SER A 31 19.21 -18.07 13.58
N PRO A 32 19.96 -19.15 13.89
CA PRO A 32 21.39 -19.04 14.17
C PRO A 32 22.11 -18.31 13.03
N ALA A 33 22.80 -17.22 13.35
CA ALA A 33 23.43 -16.34 12.38
C ALA A 33 24.88 -16.05 12.75
N GLN A 34 25.73 -15.92 11.73
CA GLN A 34 27.08 -15.38 11.87
C GLN A 34 27.08 -13.94 11.36
N ILE A 35 27.59 -13.03 12.17
CA ILE A 35 27.56 -11.59 11.89
C ILE A 35 28.98 -11.04 12.02
N TYR A 36 29.42 -10.30 11.01
CA TYR A 36 30.64 -9.52 11.06
C TYR A 36 30.31 -8.12 11.59
N ARG A 37 31.05 -7.67 12.61
CA ARG A 37 30.90 -6.34 13.18
C ARG A 37 31.99 -5.43 12.61
N LEU A 38 31.57 -4.28 12.09
CA LEU A 38 32.45 -3.16 11.76
C LEU A 38 32.24 -2.06 12.82
N SER A 39 33.32 -1.56 13.41
CA SER A 39 33.24 -0.42 14.34
C SER A 39 33.19 0.91 13.59
N ASN A 40 32.72 1.98 14.24
CA ASN A 40 32.73 3.32 13.65
C ASN A 40 34.15 3.79 13.31
N GLU A 41 35.13 3.44 14.14
CA GLU A 41 36.54 3.79 13.94
C GLU A 41 37.12 3.07 12.71
N ASP A 42 36.87 1.76 12.60
CA ASP A 42 37.31 0.98 11.44
C ASP A 42 36.66 1.47 10.15
N PHE A 43 35.35 1.79 10.21
CA PHE A 43 34.64 2.33 9.06
C PHE A 43 35.24 3.66 8.60
N ARG A 44 35.47 4.60 9.52
CA ARG A 44 36.10 5.89 9.18
C ARG A 44 37.48 5.70 8.55
N SER A 45 38.31 4.85 9.16
CA SER A 45 39.62 4.50 8.59
C SER A 45 39.50 3.92 7.17
N VAL A 46 38.52 3.06 6.91
CA VAL A 46 38.28 2.50 5.58
C VAL A 46 37.83 3.58 4.58
N ILE A 47 36.91 4.46 4.96
CA ILE A 47 36.45 5.54 4.06
C ILE A 47 37.58 6.54 3.75
N ASP A 48 38.40 6.87 4.75
CA ASP A 48 39.53 7.79 4.59
C ASP A 48 40.61 7.22 3.65
N ASN A 49 40.90 5.92 3.77
CA ASN A 49 41.87 5.23 2.92
C ASN A 49 41.31 4.84 1.54
N TYR A 50 39.99 4.67 1.41
CA TYR A 50 39.33 4.23 0.18
C TYR A 50 38.07 5.06 -0.13
N PRO A 51 38.20 6.33 -0.55
CA PRO A 51 37.07 7.24 -0.78
C PRO A 51 36.03 6.74 -1.79
N GLN A 52 36.43 5.89 -2.73
CA GLN A 52 35.52 5.23 -3.67
C GLN A 52 34.42 4.41 -2.99
N LEU A 53 34.70 3.83 -1.82
CA LEU A 53 33.69 3.12 -1.03
C LEU A 53 32.64 4.08 -0.49
N GLY A 54 33.05 5.27 -0.04
CA GLY A 54 32.13 6.32 0.42
C GLY A 54 31.14 6.73 -0.67
N MET A 55 31.60 6.88 -1.91
CA MET A 55 30.73 7.13 -3.07
C MET A 55 29.74 6.00 -3.33
N GLN A 56 30.13 4.74 -3.12
CA GLN A 56 29.20 3.61 -3.23
C GLN A 56 28.12 3.63 -2.13
N PHE A 57 28.49 3.93 -0.88
CA PHE A 57 27.53 4.12 0.20
C PHE A 57 26.54 5.25 -0.12
N ALA A 58 27.04 6.41 -0.54
CA ALA A 58 26.20 7.56 -0.89
C ALA A 58 25.21 7.23 -2.03
N ARG A 59 25.66 6.45 -3.04
CA ARG A 59 24.79 5.98 -4.12
C ARG A 59 23.68 5.07 -3.60
N ASN A 60 24.02 4.07 -2.80
CA ASN A 60 23.03 3.16 -2.20
C ASN A 60 21.98 3.91 -1.36
N ILE A 61 22.40 4.87 -0.54
CA ILE A 61 21.47 5.70 0.26
C ILE A 61 20.59 6.55 -0.65
N SER A 62 21.16 7.16 -1.70
CA SER A 62 20.41 7.99 -2.64
C SER A 62 19.35 7.20 -3.41
N GLU A 63 19.66 5.96 -3.79
CA GLU A 63 18.70 5.04 -4.42
C GLU A 63 17.56 4.68 -3.48
N ARG A 64 17.87 4.32 -2.22
CA ARG A 64 16.87 4.06 -1.18
C ARG A 64 15.98 5.27 -0.90
N LEU A 65 16.56 6.45 -0.75
CA LEU A 65 15.80 7.68 -0.52
C LEU A 65 14.86 7.99 -1.68
N ARG A 66 15.34 7.83 -2.92
CA ARG A 66 14.51 8.06 -4.12
C ARG A 66 13.31 7.12 -4.16
N PHE A 67 13.50 5.85 -3.80
CA PHE A 67 12.42 4.88 -3.69
C PHE A 67 11.40 5.27 -2.61
N ASN A 68 11.87 5.62 -1.40
CA ASN A 68 11.00 6.02 -0.30
C ASN A 68 10.19 7.29 -0.63
N VAL A 69 10.79 8.27 -1.29
CA VAL A 69 10.09 9.49 -1.75
C VAL A 69 9.03 9.16 -2.80
N MET A 70 9.36 8.33 -3.78
CA MET A 70 8.39 7.88 -4.80
C MET A 70 7.20 7.15 -4.16
N LEU A 71 7.45 6.27 -3.18
CA LEU A 71 6.39 5.57 -2.45
C LEU A 71 5.46 6.54 -1.72
N LEU A 72 6.01 7.55 -1.03
CA LEU A 72 5.23 8.58 -0.35
C LEU A 72 4.38 9.39 -1.33
N GLN A 73 4.96 9.82 -2.45
CA GLN A 73 4.24 10.56 -3.50
C GLN A 73 3.06 9.75 -4.04
N ASN A 74 3.31 8.48 -4.39
CA ASN A 74 2.27 7.58 -4.87
C ASN A 74 1.17 7.35 -3.83
N SER A 75 1.52 7.22 -2.54
CA SER A 75 0.53 7.02 -1.48
C SER A 75 -0.45 8.19 -1.36
N VAL A 76 0.02 9.42 -1.57
CA VAL A 76 -0.82 10.62 -1.59
C VAL A 76 -1.74 10.59 -2.80
N GLU A 77 -1.21 10.32 -3.99
CA GLU A 77 -1.99 10.22 -5.23
C GLU A 77 -3.09 9.16 -5.11
N TRP A 78 -2.75 7.95 -4.67
CA TRP A 78 -3.73 6.87 -4.51
C TRP A 78 -4.80 7.22 -3.50
N SER A 79 -4.44 7.92 -2.41
CA SER A 79 -5.42 8.36 -1.41
C SER A 79 -6.46 9.30 -2.02
N TYR A 80 -6.04 10.23 -2.89
CA TYR A 80 -6.98 11.10 -3.62
C TYR A 80 -7.87 10.30 -4.58
N ARG A 81 -7.30 9.38 -5.37
CA ARG A 81 -8.08 8.59 -6.32
C ARG A 81 -9.12 7.71 -5.63
N VAL A 82 -8.76 7.09 -4.50
CA VAL A 82 -9.70 6.32 -3.67
C VAL A 82 -10.82 7.21 -3.14
N ALA A 83 -10.51 8.42 -2.69
CA ALA A 83 -11.53 9.36 -2.22
C ALA A 83 -12.51 9.80 -3.33
N GLU A 84 -12.07 9.86 -4.58
CA GLU A 84 -12.91 10.12 -5.76
C GLU A 84 -13.67 8.88 -6.26
N GLY A 85 -13.42 7.70 -5.67
CA GLY A 85 -14.01 6.43 -6.11
C GLY A 85 -13.37 5.86 -7.38
N ASP A 86 -12.17 6.34 -7.75
CA ASP A 86 -11.39 5.83 -8.87
C ASP A 86 -10.41 4.75 -8.42
N TYR A 87 -10.77 3.50 -8.73
CA TYR A 87 -9.99 2.31 -8.35
C TYR A 87 -9.16 1.72 -9.50
N SER A 88 -9.08 2.42 -10.65
CA SER A 88 -8.43 1.89 -11.87
C SER A 88 -6.94 1.60 -11.72
N PHE A 89 -6.25 2.18 -10.73
CA PHE A 89 -4.84 1.89 -10.46
C PHE A 89 -4.60 0.53 -9.82
N VAL A 90 -5.61 -0.03 -9.12
CA VAL A 90 -5.44 -1.24 -8.31
C VAL A 90 -5.20 -2.48 -9.19
N GLU A 91 -5.81 -2.52 -10.38
CA GLU A 91 -5.67 -3.66 -11.31
C GLU A 91 -4.29 -3.70 -11.98
N ASN A 92 -3.69 -2.55 -12.29
CA ASN A 92 -2.39 -2.48 -12.96
C ASN A 92 -1.19 -2.57 -11.99
N GLN A 93 -1.36 -2.17 -10.73
CA GLN A 93 -0.23 -2.05 -9.80
C GLN A 93 0.08 -3.30 -8.98
N LEU A 94 -0.80 -4.30 -8.91
CA LEU A 94 -0.46 -5.56 -8.22
C LEU A 94 0.71 -6.29 -8.89
N GLU A 95 0.84 -6.19 -10.21
CA GLU A 95 1.98 -6.74 -10.98
C GLU A 95 3.19 -5.80 -10.96
N THR A 96 2.99 -4.48 -11.06
CA THR A 96 4.09 -3.51 -11.06
C THR A 96 4.75 -3.38 -9.69
N VAL A 97 3.98 -3.40 -8.61
CA VAL A 97 4.54 -3.39 -7.24
C VAL A 97 5.33 -4.65 -6.99
N GLN A 98 4.95 -5.81 -7.53
CA GLN A 98 5.81 -7.00 -7.48
C GLN A 98 7.07 -6.81 -8.35
N ALA A 99 6.96 -6.28 -9.57
CA ALA A 99 8.09 -6.16 -10.50
C ALA A 99 9.14 -5.08 -10.11
N THR A 100 8.70 -3.90 -9.66
CA THR A 100 9.60 -2.82 -9.18
C THR A 100 10.35 -3.21 -7.91
N ILE A 101 9.82 -4.19 -7.17
CA ILE A 101 10.34 -4.72 -5.91
C ILE A 101 11.26 -5.95 -6.12
N ILE A 102 11.38 -6.47 -7.35
CA ILE A 102 12.24 -7.62 -7.64
C ILE A 102 13.64 -7.19 -8.11
N ASP A 103 13.80 -5.96 -8.63
CA ASP A 103 15.08 -5.47 -9.17
C ASP A 103 15.91 -4.63 -8.18
N ALA A 104 15.31 -4.15 -7.08
CA ALA A 104 16.00 -3.35 -6.08
C ALA A 104 16.73 -4.23 -5.05
N ARG A 105 17.95 -4.63 -5.37
CA ARG A 105 18.83 -5.33 -4.42
C ARG A 105 19.06 -4.49 -3.14
N LYS A 106 18.48 -4.96 -2.02
CA LYS A 106 18.86 -4.76 -0.61
C LYS A 106 18.24 -3.59 0.17
N ALA A 107 17.72 -3.96 1.35
CA ALA A 107 17.68 -3.22 2.62
C ALA A 107 16.53 -2.27 3.01
N ASP A 108 15.45 -2.04 2.25
CA ASP A 108 14.27 -1.27 2.74
C ASP A 108 12.90 -1.84 2.38
N GLU A 109 12.85 -3.04 1.80
CA GLU A 109 11.66 -3.50 1.09
C GLU A 109 10.57 -4.09 1.98
N ALA A 110 10.88 -4.62 3.17
CA ALA A 110 9.84 -5.35 3.92
C ALA A 110 8.74 -4.43 4.45
N LEU A 111 9.08 -3.27 5.03
CA LEU A 111 8.08 -2.31 5.48
C LEU A 111 7.28 -1.73 4.31
N ALA A 112 7.95 -1.37 3.21
CA ALA A 112 7.30 -0.87 2.00
C ALA A 112 6.32 -1.92 1.43
N ARG A 113 6.76 -3.18 1.28
CA ARG A 113 5.92 -4.30 0.86
C ARG A 113 4.74 -4.50 1.79
N GLN A 114 4.97 -4.50 3.10
CA GLN A 114 3.92 -4.72 4.09
C GLN A 114 2.90 -3.58 4.08
N LEU A 115 3.36 -2.33 4.00
CA LEU A 115 2.52 -1.14 3.90
C LEU A 115 1.69 -1.16 2.62
N LEU A 116 2.32 -1.41 1.46
CA LEU A 116 1.65 -1.51 0.17
C LEU A 116 0.62 -2.63 0.16
N SER A 117 0.98 -3.81 0.66
CA SER A 117 0.08 -4.95 0.78
C SER A 117 -1.15 -4.62 1.63
N ALA A 118 -0.95 -4.03 2.81
CA ALA A 118 -2.05 -3.64 3.70
C ALA A 118 -2.92 -2.55 3.06
N PHE A 119 -2.31 -1.56 2.40
CA PHE A 119 -3.01 -0.50 1.69
C PHE A 119 -3.86 -1.04 0.55
N PHE A 120 -3.30 -1.83 -0.36
CA PHE A 120 -4.07 -2.38 -1.49
C PHE A 120 -5.16 -3.35 -1.04
N ALA A 121 -4.92 -4.12 0.04
CA ALA A 121 -5.97 -4.93 0.64
C ALA A 121 -7.13 -4.06 1.15
N MET A 122 -6.83 -2.95 1.85
CA MET A 122 -7.83 -1.99 2.29
C MET A 122 -8.60 -1.39 1.11
N VAL A 123 -7.90 -0.92 0.07
CA VAL A 123 -8.54 -0.32 -1.11
C VAL A 123 -9.46 -1.30 -1.82
N LYS A 124 -9.03 -2.56 -1.98
CA LYS A 124 -9.85 -3.62 -2.56
C LYS A 124 -11.14 -3.86 -1.76
N GLU A 125 -11.04 -3.89 -0.44
CA GLU A 125 -12.18 -4.02 0.46
C GLU A 125 -13.14 -2.84 0.38
N VAL A 126 -12.61 -1.60 0.33
CA VAL A 126 -13.41 -0.39 0.17
C VAL A 126 -14.16 -0.42 -1.16
N LYS A 127 -13.48 -0.72 -2.27
CA LYS A 127 -14.11 -0.87 -3.59
C LYS A 127 -15.26 -1.87 -3.55
N GLN A 128 -15.05 -3.05 -2.97
CA GLN A 128 -16.07 -4.09 -2.88
C GLN A 128 -17.30 -3.62 -2.08
N ARG A 129 -17.09 -2.90 -0.98
CA ARG A 129 -18.19 -2.33 -0.18
C ARG A 129 -18.98 -1.29 -0.97
N GLU A 130 -18.33 -0.42 -1.71
CA GLU A 130 -19.00 0.57 -2.55
C GLU A 130 -19.79 -0.06 -3.70
N ASP A 131 -19.23 -1.07 -4.36
CA ASP A 131 -19.94 -1.80 -5.41
C ASP A 131 -21.18 -2.51 -4.84
N ASN A 132 -21.07 -3.11 -3.66
CA ASN A 132 -22.20 -3.73 -2.97
C ASN A 132 -23.29 -2.70 -2.63
N LEU A 133 -22.92 -1.54 -2.07
CA LEU A 133 -23.85 -0.45 -1.76
C LEU A 133 -24.54 0.07 -3.03
N LYS A 134 -23.80 0.26 -4.13
CA LYS A 134 -24.35 0.67 -5.42
C LYS A 134 -25.36 -0.35 -5.95
N ASN A 135 -25.08 -1.65 -5.79
CA ASN A 135 -26.00 -2.72 -6.22
C ASN A 135 -27.25 -2.80 -5.34
N GLN A 136 -27.12 -2.62 -4.02
CA GLN A 136 -28.25 -2.55 -3.10
C GLN A 136 -29.15 -1.35 -3.40
N LEU A 137 -28.58 -0.17 -3.65
CA LEU A 137 -29.35 1.02 -4.04
C LEU A 137 -30.12 0.81 -5.36
N LYS A 138 -29.52 0.13 -6.34
CA LYS A 138 -30.22 -0.23 -7.58
C LYS A 138 -31.41 -1.15 -7.32
N GLN A 139 -31.24 -2.17 -6.47
CA GLN A 139 -32.34 -3.08 -6.10
C GLN A 139 -33.44 -2.35 -5.33
N PHE A 140 -33.07 -1.49 -4.39
CA PHE A 140 -34.03 -0.69 -3.61
C PHE A 140 -34.84 0.26 -4.50
N ASN A 141 -34.19 0.96 -5.44
CA ASN A 141 -34.90 1.82 -6.38
C ASN A 141 -35.92 1.06 -7.24
N ILE A 142 -35.59 -0.16 -7.69
CA ILE A 142 -36.52 -1.01 -8.45
C ILE A 142 -37.74 -1.39 -7.59
N GLN A 143 -37.51 -1.80 -6.33
CA GLN A 143 -38.59 -2.18 -5.42
C GLN A 143 -39.52 -1.01 -5.10
N VAL A 144 -38.96 0.18 -4.87
CA VAL A 144 -39.76 1.39 -4.60
C VAL A 144 -40.62 1.77 -5.80
N ASP A 145 -40.07 1.71 -7.02
CA ASP A 145 -40.83 1.97 -8.25
C ASP A 145 -41.94 0.92 -8.45
N GLU A 146 -41.68 -0.35 -8.17
CA GLU A 146 -42.68 -1.42 -8.29
C GLU A 146 -43.81 -1.25 -7.27
N SER A 147 -43.49 -0.98 -6.00
CA SER A 147 -44.50 -0.70 -4.97
C SER A 147 -45.33 0.54 -5.28
N LYS A 148 -44.72 1.60 -5.84
CA LYS A 148 -45.44 2.79 -6.27
C LYS A 148 -46.37 2.49 -7.44
N ARG A 149 -45.93 1.68 -8.40
CA ARG A 149 -46.75 1.24 -9.53
C ARG A 149 -47.93 0.38 -9.07
N GLU A 150 -47.74 -0.51 -8.09
CA GLU A 150 -48.83 -1.29 -7.50
C GLU A 150 -49.86 -0.39 -6.79
N GLN A 151 -49.41 0.59 -5.99
CA GLN A 151 -50.30 1.58 -5.38
C GLN A 151 -51.09 2.39 -6.41
N ASP A 152 -50.43 2.83 -7.49
CA ASP A 152 -51.09 3.59 -8.56
C ASP A 152 -52.14 2.73 -9.28
N VAL A 153 -51.86 1.44 -9.52
CA VAL A 153 -52.83 0.50 -10.12
C VAL A 153 -54.01 0.23 -9.18
N GLU A 154 -53.76 0.09 -7.87
CA GLU A 154 -54.80 -0.09 -6.86
C GLU A 154 -55.68 1.16 -6.72
N GLU A 155 -55.11 2.36 -6.83
CA GLU A 155 -55.86 3.63 -6.83
C GLU A 155 -56.74 3.76 -8.09
N ILE A 156 -56.22 3.37 -9.27
CA ILE A 156 -56.97 3.42 -10.53
C ILE A 156 -58.13 2.40 -10.51
N THR A 157 -57.88 1.18 -10.04
CA THR A 157 -58.88 0.09 -10.00
C THR A 157 -59.94 0.30 -8.91
N SER A 158 -59.61 1.00 -7.82
CA SER A 158 -60.56 1.33 -6.75
C SER A 158 -61.45 2.54 -7.06
N LYS A 159 -61.13 3.35 -8.09
CA LYS A 159 -62.00 4.43 -8.56
C LYS A 159 -63.33 3.88 -9.09
N THR A 160 -64.41 4.60 -8.80
CA THR A 160 -65.82 4.26 -9.05
C THR A 160 -66.15 3.86 -10.50
N PHE A 161 -65.27 4.20 -11.44
CA PHE A 161 -65.35 3.82 -12.85
C PHE A 161 -65.21 2.31 -13.08
N PHE A 162 -64.30 1.62 -12.38
CA PHE A 162 -64.07 0.18 -12.55
C PHE A 162 -64.99 -0.70 -11.70
N ARG A 163 -65.47 -0.21 -10.54
CA ARG A 163 -66.49 -0.91 -9.72
C ARG A 163 -67.86 -1.08 -10.41
N ARG A 164 -68.12 -0.37 -11.51
CA ARG A 164 -69.38 -0.44 -12.28
C ARG A 164 -69.35 -1.43 -13.46
N LEU A 165 -68.21 -2.06 -13.72
CA LEU A 165 -67.99 -3.00 -14.84
C LEU A 165 -68.05 -4.49 -14.42
N GLN A 166 -68.26 -4.78 -13.14
CA GLN A 166 -68.64 -6.11 -12.62
C GLN A 166 -70.14 -6.14 -12.31
#